data_AF-K0K9E2-F1
#
_entry.id   AF-K0K9E2-F1
#
_cell.length_a   1.000
_cell.length_b   1.000
_cell.length_c   1.000
_cell.angle_alpha   90.00
_cell.angle_beta   90.00
_cell.angle_gamma   90.00
#
_symmetry.space_group_name_H-M   'P 1'
#
loop_
_entity.id
_entity.type
_entity.pdbx_description
1 polymer ?
#
loop_
_entity_poly.entity_id
_entity_poly.type
_entity_poly.pdbx_seq_one_letter_code
_entity_poly.pdbx_strand_id
1 'polypeptide(L)' 'MSDELNTWLDDLVDVLDPPPAHLADQVGVLLIIALALRAA' A
#
# COMPACT_ATOMS: atom_id res chain seq x y z
N MET A 1 10.98 1.90 11.38
CA MET A 1 9.84 2.81 11.15
C MET A 1 8.87 2.73 12.34
N SER A 2 7.90 3.65 12.51
CA SER A 2 6.93 3.60 13.63
C SER A 2 5.98 2.41 13.49
N ASP A 3 5.61 1.74 14.59
CA ASP A 3 4.66 0.62 14.59
C ASP A 3 3.28 1.05 14.07
N GLU A 4 2.83 2.26 14.43
CA GLU A 4 1.56 2.84 13.95
C GLU A 4 1.55 3.03 12.43
N LEU A 5 2.69 3.42 11.86
CA LEU A 5 2.82 3.58 10.42
C LEU A 5 2.82 2.23 9.69
N ASN A 6 3.45 1.21 10.26
CA ASN A 6 3.43 -0.14 9.70
C ASN A 6 2.00 -0.71 9.67
N THR A 7 1.25 -0.59 10.76
CA THR A 7 -0.16 -1.01 10.81
C THR A 7 -1.00 -0.31 9.76
N TRP A 8 -0.85 1.01 9.62
CA TRP A 8 -1.60 1.76 8.61
C TRP A 8 -1.24 1.36 7.17
N LEU A 9 0.04 1.03 6.90
CA LEU A 9 0.48 0.55 5.59
C LEU A 9 -0.06 -0.84 5.27
N ASP A 10 -0.13 -1.73 6.27
CA ASP A 10 -0.71 -3.07 6.10
C ASP A 10 -2.22 -2.97 5.79
N ASP A 11 -2.97 -2.16 6.54
CA ASP A 11 -4.38 -1.91 6.27
C ASP A 11 -4.61 -1.32 4.87
N LEU A 12 -3.74 -0.40 4.43
CA LEU A 12 -3.82 0.21 3.12
C LEU A 12 -3.63 -0.83 2.00
N VAL A 13 -2.63 -1.71 2.12
CA VAL A 13 -2.35 -2.75 1.14
C VAL A 13 -3.51 -3.75 1.09
N ASP A 14 -4.01 -4.18 2.24
CA ASP A 14 -5.11 -5.14 2.34
C ASP A 14 -6.41 -4.63 1.70
N VAL A 15 -6.67 -3.32 1.77
CA VAL A 15 -7.85 -2.70 1.15
C VAL A 15 -7.70 -2.52 -0.35
N LEU A 16 -6.48 -2.24 -0.81
CA LEU A 16 -6.21 -1.80 -2.18
C LEU A 16 -5.67 -2.91 -3.09
N ASP A 17 -5.36 -4.09 -2.58
CA ASP A 17 -4.93 -5.26 -3.36
C ASP A 17 -6.03 -6.35 -3.40
N PRO A 18 -6.62 -6.67 -4.57
CA PRO A 18 -6.28 -6.15 -5.89
C PRO A 18 -6.84 -4.74 -6.15
N PRO A 19 -6.14 -3.91 -6.93
CA PRO A 19 -6.56 -2.55 -7.19
C PRO A 19 -7.85 -2.50 -8.04
N PRO A 20 -8.72 -1.50 -7.80
CA PRO A 20 -9.88 -1.27 -8.66
C PRO A 20 -9.45 -1.07 -10.12
N ALA A 21 -10.08 -1.79 -11.05
CA ALA A 21 -9.65 -1.83 -12.46
C ALA A 21 -9.54 -0.45 -13.13
N HIS A 22 -10.40 0.50 -12.76
CA HIS A 22 -10.38 1.85 -13.31
C HIS A 22 -9.30 2.77 -12.71
N LEU A 23 -8.63 2.34 -11.64
CA LEU A 23 -7.54 3.05 -10.95
C LEU A 23 -6.28 2.18 -10.83
N ALA A 24 -6.19 1.08 -11.59
CA ALA A 24 -5.14 0.08 -11.42
C ALA A 24 -3.73 0.68 -11.46
N ASP A 25 -3.48 1.62 -12.37
CA ASP A 25 -2.18 2.28 -12.51
C ASP A 25 -1.85 3.19 -11.32
N GLN A 26 -2.82 3.99 -10.85
CA GLN A 26 -2.58 4.94 -9.74
C GLN A 26 -2.45 4.21 -8.40
N VAL A 27 -3.34 3.25 -8.16
CA VAL A 27 -3.33 2.43 -6.93
C VAL A 27 -2.11 1.51 -6.93
N GLY A 28 -1.72 0.96 -8.08
CA GLY A 28 -0.51 0.15 -8.21
C GLY A 28 0.76 0.91 -7.78
N VAL A 29 0.91 2.18 -8.16
CA VAL A 29 2.05 3.01 -7.71
C VAL A 29 2.02 3.21 -6.19
N LEU A 30 0.85 3.48 -5.61
CA LEU A 30 0.71 3.65 -4.15
C LEU A 30 1.05 2.35 -3.40
N LEU A 31 0.61 1.20 -3.91
CA LEU A 31 0.95 -0.12 -3.35
C LEU A 31 2.45 -0.39 -3.42
N ILE A 32 3.11 -0.07 -4.53
CA ILE A 32 4.58 -0.20 -4.66
C ILE A 32 5.30 0.65 -3.61
N ILE A 33 4.89 1.91 -3.43
CA ILE A 33 5.48 2.81 -2.43
C ILE A 33 5.25 2.25 -1.02
N ALA A 34 4.02 1.82 -0.70
CA ALA A 34 3.67 1.28 0.60
C ALA A 34 4.51 0.03 0.95
N LEU A 35 4.65 -0.90 0.00
CA LEU A 35 5.47 -2.10 0.15
C LEU A 35 6.96 -1.77 0.30
N ALA A 36 7.45 -0.79 -0.46
CA ALA A 36 8.85 -0.34 -0.36
C ALA A 36 9.15 0.32 0.99
N LEU A 37 8.23 1.13 1.53
CA LEU A 37 8.36 1.75 2.84
C LEU A 37 8.40 0.70 3.96
N ARG A 38 7.58 -0.36 3.87
CA ARG A 38 7.57 -1.45 4.86
C ARG A 38 8.86 -2.28 4.87
N ALA A 39 9.52 -2.40 3.72
CA ALA A 39 10.76 -3.17 3.58
C ALA A 39 12.02 -2.43 4.08
N ALA A 40 11.90 -1.15 4.46
CA ALA A 40 12.99 -0.27 4.88
C ALA A 40 13.04 -0.04 6.40
#